data_AF-A0A9C8FV92-F1
#
_entry.id   AF-A0A9C8FV92-F1
#
_cell.length_a   1.000
_cell.length_b   1.000
_cell.length_c   1.000
_cell.angle_alpha   90.00
_cell.angle_beta   90.00
_cell.angle_gamma   90.00
#
_symmetry.space_group_name_H-M   'P 1'
#
loop_
_entity.id
_entity.type
_entity.pdbx_description
1 polymer ?
#
loop_
_entity_poly.entity_id
_entity_poly.type
_entity_poly.pdbx_seq_one_letter_code
_entity_poly.pdbx_strand_id
1 'polypeptide(L)'
;MKDDSKEKKARNRASTLRIVGGYLIFGVLWIVFSDQLLFTLARNPDNYLSLQTYKGIFYVVLTTILLLALVKREFRTRDEIQRRLEESLGKQEELRRDAHHRVKNSLQTVQSIISLQRGVGEAETVPSRELLRRLALRLRVPALFHEKMYNHSASSRVDPRQYLLEISKLHQYEYREYLAGVEVVTDIGDMWIRSDDAIPLGFLVNELLLNGAILNLEV
;
A
#
# COMPACT_ATOMS: atom_id res chain seq x y z
N MET A 1 -12.52 -12.31 4.85
CA MET A 1 -11.47 -12.86 3.95
C MET A 1 -11.84 -14.17 3.24
N LYS A 2 -12.62 -15.09 3.83
CA LYS A 2 -13.08 -16.33 3.14
C LYS A 2 -14.23 -16.10 2.14
N ASP A 3 -14.97 -15.00 2.29
CA ASP A 3 -16.20 -14.70 1.54
C ASP A 3 -15.90 -14.09 0.15
N ASP A 4 -15.02 -13.10 0.09
CA ASP A 4 -14.54 -12.48 -1.17
C ASP A 4 -13.98 -13.50 -2.17
N SER A 5 -13.33 -14.56 -1.69
CA SER A 5 -12.76 -15.62 -2.53
C SER A 5 -13.84 -16.46 -3.24
N LYS A 6 -14.95 -16.73 -2.56
CA LYS A 6 -16.08 -17.48 -3.13
C LYS A 6 -16.84 -16.63 -4.14
N GLU A 7 -17.09 -15.37 -3.81
CA GLU A 7 -17.79 -14.43 -4.66
C GLU A 7 -17.03 -14.14 -5.96
N LYS A 8 -15.70 -13.97 -5.87
CA LYS A 8 -14.82 -13.77 -7.03
C LYS A 8 -14.75 -15.01 -7.92
N LYS A 9 -14.72 -16.22 -7.34
CA LYS A 9 -14.80 -17.49 -8.11
C LYS A 9 -16.15 -17.67 -8.81
N ALA A 10 -17.25 -17.30 -8.16
CA ALA A 10 -18.59 -17.35 -8.76
C ALA A 10 -18.72 -16.36 -9.94
N ARG A 11 -18.21 -15.14 -9.77
CA ARG A 11 -18.22 -14.10 -10.82
C ARG A 11 -17.38 -14.50 -12.05
N ASN A 12 -16.21 -15.10 -11.82
CA ASN A 12 -15.36 -15.60 -12.90
C ASN A 12 -16.00 -16.79 -13.64
N ARG A 13 -16.65 -17.72 -12.92
CA ARG A 13 -17.43 -18.80 -13.56
C ARG A 13 -18.56 -18.25 -14.42
N ALA A 14 -19.28 -17.24 -13.92
CA ALA A 14 -20.36 -16.60 -14.66
C ALA A 14 -19.85 -15.89 -15.94
N SER A 15 -18.69 -15.23 -15.91
CA SER A 15 -18.09 -14.63 -17.11
C SER A 15 -17.65 -15.69 -18.13
N THR A 16 -17.05 -16.79 -17.68
CA THR A 16 -16.66 -17.90 -18.57
C THR A 16 -17.90 -18.53 -19.22
N LEU A 17 -18.97 -18.78 -18.45
CA LEU A 17 -20.23 -19.31 -18.99
C LEU A 17 -20.88 -18.37 -20.02
N ARG A 18 -20.85 -17.06 -19.80
CA ARG A 18 -21.39 -16.08 -20.77
C ARG A 18 -20.61 -16.08 -22.09
N ILE A 19 -19.27 -16.16 -22.03
CA ILE A 19 -18.43 -16.21 -23.23
C ILE A 19 -18.68 -17.51 -24.00
N VAL A 20 -18.71 -18.66 -23.31
CA VAL A 20 -18.98 -19.96 -23.92
C VAL A 20 -20.39 -20.01 -24.50
N GLY A 21 -21.40 -19.51 -23.77
CA GLY A 21 -22.78 -19.43 -24.25
C GLY A 21 -22.92 -18.53 -25.48
N GLY A 22 -22.28 -17.37 -25.48
CA GLY A 22 -22.26 -16.46 -26.63
C GLY A 22 -21.60 -17.07 -27.86
N TYR A 23 -20.49 -17.80 -27.68
CA TYR A 23 -19.83 -18.53 -28.75
C TYR A 23 -20.70 -19.65 -29.32
N LEU A 24 -21.39 -20.41 -28.45
CA LEU A 24 -22.29 -21.49 -28.86
C LEU A 24 -23.47 -20.95 -29.67
N ILE A 25 -24.11 -19.88 -29.21
CA ILE A 25 -25.21 -19.23 -29.92
C ILE A 25 -24.74 -18.70 -31.28
N PHE A 26 -23.60 -18.01 -31.32
CA PHE A 26 -23.04 -17.49 -32.57
C PHE A 26 -22.66 -18.61 -33.55
N GLY A 27 -22.07 -19.70 -33.07
CA GLY A 27 -21.74 -20.87 -33.89
C GLY A 27 -22.98 -21.53 -34.49
N VAL A 28 -24.05 -21.70 -33.70
CA VAL A 28 -25.33 -22.26 -34.18
C VAL A 28 -25.99 -21.33 -35.21
N LEU A 29 -26.06 -20.03 -34.92
CA LEU A 29 -26.58 -19.02 -35.87
C LEU A 29 -25.79 -19.00 -37.17
N TRP A 30 -24.46 -19.11 -37.09
CA TRP A 30 -23.58 -19.15 -38.24
C TRP A 30 -23.82 -20.39 -39.10
N ILE A 31 -23.95 -21.57 -38.47
CA ILE A 31 -24.24 -22.83 -39.19
C ILE A 31 -25.53 -22.68 -40.00
N VAL A 32 -26.62 -22.24 -39.36
CA VAL A 32 -27.95 -22.08 -39.98
C VAL A 32 -27.94 -21.02 -41.08
N PHE A 33 -27.40 -19.83 -40.80
CA PHE A 33 -27.33 -18.73 -41.76
C PHE A 33 -26.51 -19.12 -42.98
N SER A 34 -25.38 -19.79 -42.75
CA SER A 34 -24.48 -20.15 -43.82
C SER A 34 -25.01 -21.32 -44.66
N ASP A 35 -25.86 -22.20 -44.11
CA ASP A 35 -26.58 -23.23 -44.89
C ASP A 35 -27.64 -22.60 -45.79
N GLN A 36 -28.36 -21.59 -45.29
CA GLN A 36 -29.33 -20.82 -46.09
C GLN A 36 -28.65 -20.07 -47.24
N LEU A 37 -27.51 -19.43 -46.99
CA LEU A 37 -26.74 -18.72 -48.01
C LEU A 37 -26.26 -19.65 -49.13
N LEU A 38 -25.74 -20.83 -48.76
CA LEU A 38 -25.31 -21.87 -49.68
C LEU A 38 -26.44 -22.32 -50.61
N PHE A 39 -27.64 -22.54 -50.06
CA PHE A 39 -28.81 -22.95 -50.82
C PHE A 39 -29.26 -21.89 -51.84
N THR A 40 -29.13 -20.61 -51.50
CA THR A 40 -29.48 -19.51 -52.43
C THR A 40 -28.44 -19.24 -53.51
N LEU A 41 -27.14 -19.49 -53.25
CA LEU A 41 -26.04 -19.23 -54.19
C LEU A 41 -25.73 -20.45 -55.09
N ALA A 42 -25.91 -21.67 -54.59
CA ALA A 42 -25.58 -22.88 -55.33
C ALA A 42 -26.72 -23.29 -56.27
N ARG A 43 -26.76 -22.69 -57.48
CA ARG A 43 -27.69 -23.05 -58.56
C ARG A 43 -27.34 -24.35 -59.32
N ASN A 44 -26.09 -24.85 -59.21
CA ASN A 44 -25.59 -26.02 -59.92
C ASN A 44 -25.01 -27.06 -58.94
N PRO A 45 -25.30 -28.38 -59.10
CA PRO A 45 -24.89 -29.43 -58.16
C PRO A 45 -23.37 -29.60 -58.01
N ASP A 46 -22.58 -29.34 -59.07
CA ASP A 46 -21.12 -29.52 -59.01
C ASP A 46 -20.40 -28.45 -58.17
N ASN A 47 -20.96 -27.24 -58.10
CA ASN A 47 -20.38 -26.15 -57.31
C ASN A 47 -20.71 -26.26 -55.80
N TYR A 48 -21.71 -27.08 -55.44
CA TYR A 48 -22.18 -27.22 -54.05
C TYR A 48 -21.08 -27.78 -53.14
N LEU A 49 -20.35 -28.82 -53.59
CA LEU A 49 -19.25 -29.45 -52.85
C LEU A 49 -18.12 -28.46 -52.56
N SER A 50 -17.71 -27.66 -53.55
CA SER A 50 -16.62 -26.68 -53.37
C SER A 50 -17.02 -25.55 -52.42
N LEU A 51 -18.24 -24.98 -52.54
CA LEU A 51 -18.69 -23.94 -51.61
C LEU A 51 -18.82 -24.46 -50.17
N GLN A 52 -19.20 -25.74 -49.98
CA GLN A 52 -19.26 -26.36 -48.65
C GLN A 52 -17.88 -26.46 -47.98
N THR A 53 -16.84 -26.82 -48.74
CA THR A 53 -15.47 -26.87 -48.23
C THR A 53 -14.93 -25.48 -47.86
N TYR A 54 -15.13 -24.46 -48.72
CA TYR A 54 -14.67 -23.10 -48.43
C TYR A 54 -15.37 -22.50 -47.19
N LYS A 55 -16.67 -22.76 -47.02
CA LYS A 55 -17.42 -22.38 -45.81
C LYS A 55 -16.81 -22.98 -44.55
N GLY A 56 -16.52 -24.28 -44.56
CA GLY A 56 -15.95 -24.99 -43.42
C GLY A 56 -14.58 -24.43 -43.03
N ILE A 57 -13.72 -24.20 -44.02
CA ILE A 57 -12.38 -23.61 -43.81
C ILE A 57 -12.50 -22.19 -43.23
N PHE A 58 -13.40 -21.36 -43.77
CA PHE A 58 -13.62 -20.00 -43.26
C PHE A 58 -14.06 -20.02 -41.79
N TYR A 59 -15.00 -20.89 -41.42
CA TYR A 59 -15.46 -21.01 -40.03
C TYR A 59 -14.34 -21.46 -39.09
N VAL A 60 -13.55 -22.48 -39.47
CA VAL A 60 -12.42 -22.95 -38.65
C VAL A 60 -11.36 -21.86 -38.49
N VAL A 61 -11.04 -21.10 -39.54
CA VAL A 61 -10.08 -19.99 -39.45
C VAL A 61 -10.61 -18.87 -38.56
N LEU A 62 -11.86 -18.44 -38.76
CA LEU A 62 -12.48 -17.37 -37.98
C LEU A 62 -12.56 -17.72 -36.49
N THR A 63 -12.98 -18.94 -36.18
CA THR A 63 -13.06 -19.44 -34.80
C THR A 63 -11.68 -19.58 -34.17
N THR A 64 -10.67 -20.04 -34.92
CA THR A 64 -9.28 -20.10 -34.46
C THR A 64 -8.74 -18.71 -34.13
N ILE A 65 -8.96 -17.72 -34.98
CA ILE A 65 -8.54 -16.33 -34.74
C ILE A 65 -9.23 -15.75 -33.51
N LEU A 66 -10.55 -15.98 -33.36
CA LEU A 66 -11.32 -15.53 -32.21
C LEU A 66 -10.82 -16.14 -30.90
N LEU A 67 -10.55 -17.46 -30.90
CA LEU A 67 -9.99 -18.17 -29.75
C LEU A 67 -8.60 -17.63 -29.38
N LEU A 68 -7.73 -17.43 -30.36
CA LEU A 68 -6.41 -16.84 -30.14
C LEU A 68 -6.51 -15.43 -29.54
N ALA A 69 -7.44 -14.61 -30.02
CA ALA A 69 -7.67 -13.26 -29.49
C ALA A 69 -8.17 -13.29 -28.03
N LEU A 70 -9.14 -14.17 -27.73
CA LEU A 70 -9.67 -14.37 -26.37
C LEU A 70 -8.58 -14.83 -25.40
N VAL A 71 -7.81 -15.85 -25.80
CA VAL A 71 -6.72 -16.41 -24.98
C VAL A 71 -5.64 -15.35 -24.75
N LYS A 72 -5.21 -14.63 -25.79
CA LYS A 72 -4.23 -13.53 -25.63
C LYS A 72 -4.72 -12.43 -24.70
N ARG A 73 -6.01 -12.09 -24.75
CA ARG A 73 -6.61 -11.08 -23.86
C ARG A 73 -6.61 -11.54 -22.40
N GLU A 74 -6.96 -12.80 -22.16
CA GLU A 74 -6.93 -13.40 -20.83
C GLU A 74 -5.49 -13.42 -20.25
N PHE A 75 -4.49 -13.83 -21.04
CA PHE A 75 -3.09 -13.79 -20.61
C PHE A 75 -2.62 -12.38 -20.26
N ARG A 76 -2.88 -11.38 -21.12
CA ARG A 76 -2.51 -9.99 -20.82
C ARG A 76 -3.11 -9.47 -19.52
N THR A 77 -4.38 -9.80 -19.28
CA THR A 77 -5.09 -9.39 -18.07
C THR A 77 -4.45 -10.02 -16.83
N ARG A 78 -4.05 -11.30 -16.91
CA ARG A 78 -3.35 -11.99 -15.83
C ARG A 78 -1.97 -11.39 -15.55
N ASP A 79 -1.19 -11.13 -16.59
CA ASP A 79 0.15 -10.54 -16.45
C ASP A 79 0.10 -9.16 -15.80
N GLU A 80 -0.90 -8.34 -16.15
CA GLU A 80 -1.06 -7.01 -15.53
C GLU A 80 -1.46 -7.10 -14.06
N ILE A 81 -2.35 -8.03 -13.71
CA ILE A 81 -2.73 -8.29 -12.31
C ILE A 81 -1.53 -8.81 -11.50
N GLN A 82 -0.75 -9.73 -12.08
CA GLN A 82 0.46 -10.28 -11.49
C GLN A 82 1.47 -9.17 -11.18
N ARG A 83 1.77 -8.31 -12.15
CA ARG A 83 2.68 -7.16 -11.97
C ARG A 83 2.20 -6.21 -10.87
N ARG A 84 0.92 -5.84 -10.88
CA ARG A 84 0.35 -4.98 -9.83
C ARG A 84 0.44 -5.63 -8.43
N LEU A 85 0.29 -6.95 -8.35
CA LEU A 85 0.44 -7.68 -7.10
C LEU A 85 1.89 -7.66 -6.62
N GLU A 86 2.86 -7.92 -7.50
CA GLU A 86 4.30 -7.86 -7.21
C GLU A 86 4.74 -6.47 -6.76
N GLU A 87 4.28 -5.41 -7.44
CA GLU A 87 4.54 -4.02 -7.02
C GLU A 87 3.95 -3.72 -5.63
N SER A 88 2.73 -4.18 -5.36
CA SER A 88 2.09 -4.00 -4.06
C SER A 88 2.83 -4.76 -2.95
N LEU A 89 3.32 -5.97 -3.23
CA LEU A 89 4.13 -6.76 -2.30
C LEU A 89 5.47 -6.07 -2.01
N GLY A 90 6.14 -5.55 -3.03
CA GLY A 90 7.38 -4.80 -2.89
C GLY A 90 7.21 -3.58 -1.97
N LYS A 91 6.16 -2.78 -2.18
CA LYS A 91 5.83 -1.64 -1.30
C LYS A 91 5.54 -2.09 0.13
N GLN A 92 4.80 -3.19 0.30
CA GLN A 92 4.49 -3.72 1.63
C GLN A 92 5.76 -4.18 2.35
N GLU A 93 6.71 -4.78 1.64
CA GLU A 93 7.98 -5.22 2.20
C GLU A 93 8.90 -4.06 2.57
N GLU A 94 8.95 -3.00 1.75
CA GLU A 94 9.64 -1.75 2.04
C GLU A 94 9.12 -1.10 3.33
N LEU A 95 7.79 -0.90 3.43
CA LEU A 95 7.16 -0.35 4.63
C LEU A 95 7.44 -1.21 5.88
N ARG A 96 7.38 -2.54 5.72
CA ARG A 96 7.71 -3.48 6.80
C ARG A 96 9.16 -3.32 7.24
N ARG A 97 10.09 -3.16 6.29
CA ARG A 97 11.52 -2.99 6.57
C ARG A 97 11.79 -1.68 7.30
N ASP A 98 11.14 -0.60 6.89
CA ASP A 98 11.21 0.70 7.55
C ASP A 98 10.69 0.65 8.99
N ALA A 99 9.53 0.03 9.21
CA ALA A 99 9.00 -0.18 10.55
C ALA A 99 9.98 -0.99 11.42
N HIS A 100 10.55 -2.07 10.87
CA HIS A 100 11.51 -2.90 11.58
C HIS A 100 12.79 -2.14 11.92
N HIS A 101 13.32 -1.33 11.00
CA HIS A 101 14.48 -0.46 11.25
C HIS A 101 14.18 0.56 12.35
N ARG A 102 13.01 1.20 12.34
CA ARG A 102 12.61 2.16 13.41
C ARG A 102 12.50 1.48 14.78
N VAL A 103 11.95 0.26 14.82
CA VAL A 103 11.91 -0.55 16.05
C VAL A 103 13.32 -0.90 16.52
N LYS A 104 14.19 -1.35 15.59
CA LYS A 104 15.60 -1.66 15.90
C LYS A 104 16.33 -0.45 16.46
N ASN A 105 16.20 0.72 15.85
CA ASN A 105 16.80 1.97 16.32
C ASN A 105 16.32 2.32 17.75
N SER A 106 15.03 2.11 18.01
CA SER A 106 14.44 2.33 19.34
C SER A 106 15.04 1.35 20.37
N LEU A 107 15.14 0.06 20.04
CA LEU A 107 15.74 -0.96 20.90
C LEU A 107 17.24 -0.73 21.13
N GLN A 108 17.98 -0.27 20.13
CA GLN A 108 19.40 0.08 20.30
C GLN A 108 19.58 1.22 21.29
N THR A 109 18.68 2.21 21.28
CA THR A 109 18.70 3.28 22.29
C THR A 109 18.45 2.73 23.68
N VAL A 110 17.46 1.84 23.84
CA VAL A 110 17.23 1.13 25.11
C VAL A 110 18.51 0.44 25.58
N GLN A 111 19.22 -0.25 24.67
CA GLN A 111 20.46 -0.93 24.98
C GLN A 111 21.59 0.04 25.38
N SER A 112 21.79 1.14 24.65
CA SER A 112 22.78 2.18 24.98
C SER A 112 22.51 2.80 26.35
N ILE A 113 21.26 3.10 26.65
CA ILE A 113 20.83 3.63 27.95
C ILE A 113 21.10 2.64 29.08
N ILE A 114 20.76 1.35 28.89
CA ILE A 114 21.05 0.30 29.87
C ILE A 114 22.56 0.15 30.08
N SER A 115 23.37 0.26 29.02
CA SER A 115 24.83 0.19 29.15
C SER A 115 25.42 1.38 29.91
N LEU A 116 24.86 2.58 29.75
CA LEU A 116 25.26 3.76 30.53
C LEU A 116 24.94 3.59 32.02
N GLN A 117 23.76 3.05 32.37
CA GLN A 117 23.46 2.72 33.78
C GLN A 117 24.40 1.66 34.38
N ARG A 118 24.93 0.75 33.56
CA ARG A 118 25.90 -0.26 34.04
C ARG A 118 27.33 0.26 34.16
N GLY A 119 27.67 1.32 33.41
CA GLY A 119 29.02 1.89 33.37
C GLY A 119 29.27 2.96 34.43
N VAL A 120 28.23 3.57 35.00
CA VAL A 120 28.38 4.58 36.06
C VAL A 120 28.44 3.89 37.42
N GLY A 121 29.64 3.75 37.96
CA GLY A 121 29.84 3.46 39.38
C GLY A 121 29.35 4.65 40.23
N GLU A 122 28.47 4.36 41.18
CA GLU A 122 28.01 5.08 42.40
C GLU A 122 27.91 6.62 42.48
N ALA A 123 28.36 7.44 41.51
CA ALA A 123 28.43 8.89 41.67
C ALA A 123 27.42 9.70 40.83
N GLU A 124 26.97 9.21 39.65
CA GLU A 124 26.10 9.98 38.73
C GLU A 124 25.08 9.09 37.99
N THR A 125 24.23 8.38 38.74
CA THR A 125 23.19 7.57 38.11
C THR A 125 22.04 8.45 37.58
N VAL A 126 21.81 8.45 36.26
CA VAL A 126 20.53 8.93 35.71
C VAL A 126 19.41 8.06 36.29
N PRO A 127 18.41 8.63 36.99
CA PRO A 127 17.38 7.84 37.66
C PRO A 127 16.63 6.94 36.67
N SER A 128 16.35 5.69 37.03
CA SER A 128 15.66 4.73 36.15
C SER A 128 14.30 5.23 35.63
N ARG A 129 13.65 6.17 36.36
CA ARG A 129 12.42 6.84 35.93
C ARG A 129 12.63 7.79 34.75
N GLU A 130 13.75 8.50 34.71
CA GLU A 130 14.08 9.43 33.62
C GLU A 130 14.31 8.67 32.32
N LEU A 131 14.92 7.49 32.40
CA LEU A 131 15.14 6.61 31.26
C LEU A 131 13.84 6.07 30.66
N LEU A 132 12.92 5.65 31.53
CA LEU A 132 11.59 5.21 31.09
C LEU A 132 10.80 6.36 30.46
N ARG A 133 10.90 7.59 30.99
CA ARG A 133 10.28 8.78 30.39
C ARG A 133 10.82 9.05 28.97
N ARG A 134 12.13 9.01 28.77
CA ARG A 134 12.76 9.20 27.45
C ARG A 134 12.30 8.19 26.42
N LEU A 135 12.24 6.92 26.82
CA LEU A 135 11.74 5.85 25.97
C LEU A 135 10.25 6.02 25.63
N ALA A 136 9.45 6.37 26.63
CA ALA A 136 8.03 6.63 26.44
C ALA A 136 7.80 7.77 25.43
N LEU A 137 8.56 8.87 25.52
CA LEU A 137 8.44 10.00 24.60
C LEU A 137 8.85 9.66 23.16
N ARG A 138 9.97 8.93 22.97
CA ARG A 138 10.38 8.46 21.65
C ARG A 138 9.35 7.54 20.98
N LEU A 139 8.70 6.68 21.75
CA LEU A 139 7.64 5.80 21.25
C LEU A 139 6.31 6.53 21.03
N ARG A 140 6.06 7.62 21.77
CA ARG A 140 4.81 8.39 21.68
C ARG A 140 4.75 9.25 20.41
N VAL A 141 5.87 9.74 19.91
CA VAL A 141 5.90 10.63 18.72
C VAL A 141 5.32 9.98 17.45
N PRO A 142 5.68 8.73 17.08
CA PRO A 142 5.02 8.01 15.98
C PRO A 142 3.53 7.74 16.25
N ALA A 143 3.16 7.42 17.48
CA ALA A 143 1.77 7.17 17.85
C ALA A 143 0.92 8.44 17.70
N LEU A 144 1.44 9.58 18.16
CA LEU A 144 0.81 10.90 18.03
C LEU A 144 0.58 11.28 16.56
N PHE A 145 1.53 10.96 15.68
CA PHE A 145 1.38 11.16 14.25
C PHE A 145 0.17 10.36 13.69
N HIS A 146 0.09 9.07 14.03
CA HIS A 146 -1.01 8.22 13.57
C HIS A 146 -2.37 8.61 14.17
N GLU A 147 -2.41 9.05 15.43
CA GLU A 147 -3.65 9.41 16.12
C GLU A 147 -4.24 10.74 15.64
N LYS A 148 -3.40 11.78 15.54
CA LYS A 148 -3.85 13.16 15.33
C LYS A 148 -3.62 13.71 13.93
N MET A 149 -2.68 13.14 13.17
CA MET A 149 -2.27 13.68 11.87
C MET A 149 -2.72 12.81 10.68
N TYR A 150 -2.90 11.49 10.89
CA TYR A 150 -3.31 10.56 9.82
C TYR A 150 -4.83 10.54 9.56
N ASN A 151 -5.66 10.99 10.52
CA ASN A 151 -7.12 10.88 10.44
C ASN A 151 -7.82 11.99 9.63
N HIS A 152 -7.12 13.04 9.19
CA HIS A 152 -7.78 14.27 8.72
C HIS A 152 -7.99 14.45 7.21
N SER A 153 -7.47 13.59 6.32
CA SER A 153 -7.95 13.57 4.93
C SER A 153 -7.26 12.48 4.13
N ALA A 154 -7.90 12.05 3.06
CA ALA A 154 -7.31 11.26 1.98
C ALA A 154 -6.12 11.95 1.25
N SER A 155 -5.48 12.95 1.88
CA SER A 155 -4.33 13.69 1.39
C SER A 155 -3.10 13.24 2.18
N SER A 156 -2.08 12.73 1.48
CA SER A 156 -0.78 12.32 2.06
C SER A 156 0.07 13.50 2.56
N ARG A 157 -0.55 14.58 3.05
CA ARG A 157 0.10 15.82 3.46
C ARG A 157 -0.32 16.25 4.85
N VAL A 158 0.65 16.75 5.62
CA VAL A 158 0.54 17.11 7.03
C VAL A 158 1.02 18.55 7.21
N ASP A 159 0.35 19.31 8.07
CA ASP A 159 0.82 20.60 8.54
C ASP A 159 1.91 20.36 9.62
N PRO A 160 3.19 20.68 9.35
CA PRO A 160 4.26 20.49 10.32
C PRO A 160 4.10 21.41 11.54
N ARG A 161 3.46 22.57 11.41
CA ARG A 161 3.23 23.47 12.55
C ARG A 161 2.40 22.77 13.61
N GLN A 162 1.26 22.22 13.20
CA GLN A 162 0.36 21.50 14.11
C GLN A 162 1.06 20.29 14.73
N TYR A 163 1.80 19.53 13.92
CA TYR A 163 2.49 18.33 14.39
C TYR A 163 3.58 18.64 15.42
N LEU A 164 4.46 19.61 15.13
CA LEU A 164 5.53 19.98 16.05
C LEU A 164 5.00 20.62 17.34
N LEU A 165 3.93 21.43 17.26
CA LEU A 165 3.28 21.98 18.44
C LEU A 165 2.75 20.89 19.37
N GLU A 166 2.19 19.80 18.84
CA GLU A 166 1.72 18.67 19.65
C GLU A 166 2.89 17.92 20.31
N ILE A 167 4.03 17.77 19.62
CA ILE A 167 5.25 17.20 20.21
C ILE A 167 5.75 18.11 21.35
N SER A 168 5.79 19.42 21.14
CA SER A 168 6.21 20.38 22.17
C SER A 168 5.31 20.33 23.41
N LYS A 169 3.99 20.26 23.24
CA LYS A 169 3.04 20.10 24.35
C LYS A 169 3.29 18.82 25.14
N LEU A 170 3.57 17.72 24.43
CA LEU A 170 3.89 16.43 25.05
C LEU A 170 5.13 16.53 25.95
N HIS A 171 6.18 17.22 25.47
CA HIS A 171 7.39 17.49 26.26
C HIS A 171 7.13 18.42 27.44
N GLN A 172 6.41 19.52 27.24
CA GLN A 172 6.04 20.44 28.32
C GLN A 172 5.22 19.76 29.42
N TYR A 173 4.39 18.78 29.07
CA TYR A 173 3.63 18.00 30.04
C TYR A 173 4.53 17.05 30.84
N GLU A 174 5.37 16.24 30.18
CA GLU A 174 6.18 15.23 30.86
C GLU A 174 7.41 15.78 31.59
N TYR A 175 7.96 16.90 31.11
CA TYR A 175 9.11 17.60 31.71
C TYR A 175 8.72 18.94 32.34
N ARG A 176 7.47 19.09 32.78
CA ARG A 176 6.95 20.37 33.33
C ARG A 176 7.82 20.98 34.43
N GLU A 177 8.41 20.14 35.28
CA GLU A 177 9.27 20.55 36.39
C GLU A 177 10.60 21.17 35.91
N TYR A 178 11.13 20.69 34.78
CA TYR A 178 12.42 21.10 34.22
C TYR A 178 12.30 22.15 33.12
N LEU A 179 11.13 22.20 32.47
CA LEU A 179 10.80 23.19 31.45
C LEU A 179 10.00 24.37 32.04
N ALA A 180 9.95 24.51 33.36
CA ALA A 180 9.30 25.64 34.01
C ALA A 180 9.98 26.95 33.60
N GLY A 181 9.29 27.77 32.81
CA GLY A 181 9.82 29.03 32.27
C GLY A 181 10.51 28.91 30.90
N VAL A 182 10.53 27.72 30.28
CA VAL A 182 11.02 27.54 28.91
C VAL A 182 9.86 27.76 27.92
N GLU A 183 9.96 28.84 27.14
CA GLU A 183 9.00 29.12 26.07
C GLU A 183 9.41 28.39 24.79
N VAL A 184 8.50 27.56 24.25
CA VAL A 184 8.70 26.91 22.95
C VAL A 184 8.08 27.78 21.87
N VAL A 185 8.94 28.54 21.18
CA VAL A 185 8.53 29.38 20.05
C VAL A 185 8.59 28.57 18.75
N THR A 186 7.50 28.57 17.99
CA THR A 186 7.43 27.90 16.69
C THR A 186 7.27 28.94 15.57
N ASP A 187 8.37 29.21 14.85
CA ASP A 187 8.34 30.02 13.63
C ASP A 187 8.44 29.12 12.41
N ILE A 188 7.27 28.71 11.92
CA ILE A 188 7.12 27.82 10.77
C ILE A 188 6.21 28.55 9.79
N GLY A 189 6.60 28.67 8.53
CA GLY A 189 5.73 29.22 7.48
C GLY A 189 4.58 28.27 7.15
N ASP A 190 3.52 28.79 6.51
CA ASP A 190 2.41 27.93 6.07
C ASP A 190 2.87 27.00 4.94
N MET A 191 3.07 25.74 5.28
CA MET A 191 3.54 24.71 4.36
C MET A 191 2.90 23.36 4.66
N TRP A 192 2.89 22.50 3.64
CA TRP A 192 2.36 21.15 3.74
C TRP A 192 3.43 20.16 3.32
N ILE A 193 3.87 19.32 4.25
CA ILE A 193 4.88 18.29 4.00
C ILE A 193 4.22 16.93 3.77
N ARG A 194 4.91 16.00 3.11
CA ARG A 194 4.38 14.64 2.96
C ARG A 194 4.39 13.93 4.30
N SER A 195 3.45 13.00 4.50
CA SER A 195 3.41 12.14 5.69
C SER A 195 4.74 11.40 5.92
N ASP A 196 5.39 10.97 4.84
CA ASP A 196 6.67 10.25 4.86
C ASP A 196 7.83 11.11 5.39
N ASP A 197 7.77 12.43 5.20
CA ASP A 197 8.77 13.40 5.67
C ASP A 197 8.46 13.90 7.09
N ALA A 198 7.18 13.92 7.47
CA ALA A 198 6.72 14.40 8.76
C ALA A 198 7.20 13.52 9.92
N ILE A 199 7.15 12.19 9.79
CA ILE A 199 7.57 11.28 10.87
C ILE A 199 9.07 11.48 11.20
N PRO A 200 10.02 11.44 10.24
CA PRO A 200 11.43 11.78 10.50
C PRO A 200 11.63 13.15 11.15
N LEU A 201 10.91 14.18 10.69
CA LEU A 201 10.99 15.52 11.28
C LEU A 201 10.57 15.52 12.76
N GLY A 202 9.49 14.81 13.10
CA GLY A 202 9.03 14.68 14.48
C GLY A 202 10.04 13.97 15.38
N PHE A 203 10.72 12.94 14.87
CA PHE A 203 11.82 12.29 15.59
C PHE A 203 12.97 13.25 15.83
N LEU A 204 13.40 14.00 14.82
CA LEU A 204 14.49 14.96 14.96
C LEU A 204 14.18 15.99 16.06
N VAL A 205 12.98 16.58 16.01
CA VAL A 205 12.55 17.57 17.02
C VAL A 205 12.45 16.93 18.40
N ASN A 206 11.94 15.70 18.51
CA ASN A 206 11.92 14.98 19.78
C ASN A 206 13.31 14.80 20.38
N GLU A 207 14.31 14.43 19.58
CA GLU A 207 15.68 14.29 20.06
C GLU A 207 16.29 15.63 20.47
N LEU A 208 16.02 16.70 19.72
CA LEU A 208 16.48 18.04 20.09
C LEU A 208 15.87 18.50 21.40
N LEU A 209 14.58 18.26 21.63
CA LEU A 209 13.91 18.61 22.88
C LEU A 209 14.41 17.77 24.06
N LEU A 210 14.60 16.46 23.87
CA LEU A 210 15.19 15.60 24.90
C LEU A 210 16.61 16.03 25.25
N ASN A 211 17.43 16.36 24.25
CA ASN A 211 18.80 16.79 24.48
C ASN A 211 18.89 18.20 25.09
N GLY A 212 17.99 19.12 24.71
CA GLY A 212 17.89 20.45 25.32
C GLY A 212 17.46 20.39 26.80
N ALA A 213 16.54 19.50 27.14
CA ALA A 213 16.14 19.27 28.55
C ALA A 213 17.30 18.75 29.41
N ILE A 214 18.25 18.00 28.84
CA ILE A 214 19.47 17.56 29.54
C ILE A 214 20.36 18.73 29.90
N LEU A 215 20.55 19.70 29.00
CA LEU A 215 21.43 20.85 29.26
C LEU A 215 20.94 21.72 30.43
N ASN A 216 19.63 21.75 30.70
CA ASN A 216 19.06 22.44 31.86
C ASN A 216 19.04 21.60 33.14
N LEU A 217 19.37 20.30 33.08
CA LEU A 217 19.48 19.40 34.24
C LEU A 217 20.88 19.40 34.86
N GLU A 218 21.89 19.87 34.12
CA GLU A 218 23.30 19.91 34.54
C GLU A 218 23.74 21.30 35.10
N VAL A 219 22.80 22.25 35.25
CA VAL A 219 23.02 23.59 35.83
C VAL A 219 22.27 23.73 37.15
#